data_AF-A0A8T3MGR4-F1
#
_entry.id   AF-A0A8T3MGR4-F1
#
_cell.length_a   1.000
_cell.length_b   1.000
_cell.length_c   1.000
_cell.angle_alpha   90.00
_cell.angle_beta   90.00
_cell.angle_gamma   90.00
#
_symmetry.space_group_name_H-M   'P 1'
#
loop_
_entity.id
_entity.type
_entity.pdbx_description
1 polymer ?
#
loop_
_entity_poly.entity_id
_entity_poly.type
_entity_poly.pdbx_seq_one_letter_code
_entity_poly.pdbx_strand_id
1 'polypeptide(L)'
;MGAGTLPSDTSARAAPTGRGSLDEAPAASTASRASAASTTPDAARTPPVAPGLREQLGNTKSAASRLVGSHVDLAKSEFGEILEEVKRVALLAGIAIGALMVVGLMLVIGGSLFVGETLFGSLGWGVLHGTLILVGIAVAALLRALQVGGVRRALLIGLVVGIVVGVVLGLDLTNRLWTALGNAAAGPVAPDIRPLVVGAGVLALLGAIVGAVLGGRSGGSLAAVVGFVVGALLGALVGLVTAIALGPRVGAAVGVTVA
;
A
#
# COMPACT_ATOMS: atom_id res chain seq x y z
N MET A 1 -20.65 -61.02 -33.57
CA MET A 1 -21.34 -59.77 -33.95
C MET A 1 -21.20 -58.81 -32.80
N GLY A 2 -20.55 -57.65 -32.86
CA GLY A 2 -19.80 -56.91 -33.87
C GLY A 2 -19.23 -55.70 -33.09
N ALA A 3 -17.93 -55.43 -33.21
CA ALA A 3 -17.39 -54.26 -33.93
C ALA A 3 -17.85 -52.92 -33.33
N GLY A 4 -17.01 -51.93 -33.00
CA GLY A 4 -15.60 -51.66 -33.25
C GLY A 4 -15.27 -50.37 -32.46
N THR A 5 -14.03 -50.20 -32.00
CA THR A 5 -13.06 -49.26 -32.58
C THR A 5 -13.64 -47.86 -32.88
N LEU A 6 -13.20 -46.83 -32.16
CA LEU A 6 -12.02 -46.02 -32.54
C LEU A 6 -11.76 -44.88 -31.51
N PRO A 7 -10.50 -44.39 -31.46
CA PRO A 7 -10.05 -43.29 -30.62
C PRO A 7 -10.21 -41.94 -31.34
N SER A 8 -10.22 -40.86 -30.58
CA SER A 8 -10.08 -39.50 -31.11
C SER A 8 -8.89 -38.82 -30.44
N ASP A 9 -7.73 -39.09 -31.03
CA ASP A 9 -6.60 -38.17 -31.05
C ASP A 9 -6.88 -37.02 -32.04
N THR A 10 -6.07 -35.97 -31.90
CA THR A 10 -5.57 -35.07 -32.95
C THR A 10 -6.09 -33.64 -32.95
N SER A 11 -5.10 -32.75 -32.96
CA SER A 11 -5.08 -31.37 -33.48
C SER A 11 -5.10 -30.29 -32.41
N ALA A 12 -3.93 -29.93 -31.88
CA ALA A 12 -3.04 -28.94 -32.49
C ALA A 12 -3.69 -27.55 -32.58
N ARG A 13 -3.33 -26.69 -31.63
CA ARG A 13 -3.26 -25.26 -31.92
C ARG A 13 -1.95 -24.70 -31.40
N ALA A 14 -1.02 -24.58 -32.34
CA ALA A 14 0.20 -23.82 -32.21
C ALA A 14 -0.10 -22.32 -31.94
N ALA A 15 0.89 -21.69 -31.32
CA ALA A 15 0.98 -20.28 -30.97
C ALA A 15 0.70 -19.31 -32.14
N PRO A 16 0.50 -18.03 -31.81
CA PRO A 16 1.50 -17.07 -32.28
C PRO A 16 2.00 -16.14 -31.18
N THR A 17 3.32 -15.98 -31.22
CA THR A 17 4.10 -14.85 -30.75
C THR A 17 3.55 -13.51 -31.24
N GLY A 18 3.24 -12.59 -30.32
CA GLY A 18 3.37 -11.13 -30.51
C GLY A 18 4.24 -10.64 -29.35
N ARG A 19 5.46 -10.14 -29.49
CA ARG A 19 6.02 -9.10 -30.39
C ARG A 19 5.21 -7.80 -30.33
N GLY A 20 5.73 -6.83 -29.59
CA GLY A 20 5.45 -5.41 -29.82
C GLY A 20 5.16 -4.58 -28.58
N SER A 21 6.19 -4.09 -27.90
CA SER A 21 6.22 -2.72 -27.34
C SER A 21 7.65 -2.36 -26.91
N LEU A 22 8.57 -2.43 -27.87
CA LEU A 22 9.67 -1.46 -27.92
C LEU A 22 9.13 -0.28 -28.76
N ASP A 23 9.58 0.92 -28.43
CA ASP A 23 9.31 2.20 -29.12
C ASP A 23 8.08 2.98 -28.65
N GLU A 24 8.27 3.77 -27.59
CA GLU A 24 7.62 5.08 -27.49
C GLU A 24 8.71 6.15 -27.40
N ALA A 25 9.34 6.37 -28.55
CA ALA A 25 10.12 7.57 -28.82
C ALA A 25 9.15 8.71 -29.20
N PRO A 26 9.46 9.97 -28.85
CA PRO A 26 8.57 11.10 -29.10
C PRO A 26 8.40 11.34 -30.60
N ALA A 27 7.14 11.53 -31.00
CA ALA A 27 6.70 11.82 -32.35
C ALA A 27 7.47 13.01 -32.95
N ALA A 28 8.39 12.71 -33.86
CA ALA A 28 8.93 13.67 -34.81
C ALA A 28 7.85 13.99 -35.85
N SER A 29 7.35 15.23 -35.85
CA SER A 29 6.46 15.73 -36.87
C SER A 29 7.18 15.77 -38.22
N THR A 30 7.01 14.72 -39.01
CA THR A 30 7.29 14.73 -40.44
C THR A 30 6.02 15.15 -41.17
N ALA A 31 5.82 16.46 -41.30
CA ALA A 31 4.82 17.00 -42.21
C ALA A 31 5.34 18.28 -42.87
N SER A 32 5.22 18.29 -44.19
CA SER A 32 5.41 19.43 -45.11
C SER A 32 6.82 19.64 -45.68
N ARG A 33 7.29 18.61 -46.39
CA ARG A 33 8.15 18.78 -47.57
C ARG A 33 7.26 18.78 -48.81
N ALA A 34 6.59 19.90 -49.09
CA ALA A 34 5.99 20.19 -50.38
C ALA A 34 6.62 21.49 -50.89
N SER A 35 7.77 21.32 -51.53
CA SER A 35 8.50 22.36 -52.24
C SER A 35 7.70 22.71 -53.49
N ALA A 36 6.81 23.71 -53.37
CA ALA A 36 6.29 24.41 -54.52
C ALA A 36 7.37 25.38 -54.99
N ALA A 37 7.89 25.12 -56.18
CA ALA A 37 8.81 26.00 -56.89
C ALA A 37 8.10 27.31 -57.24
N SER A 38 8.31 28.35 -56.42
CA SER A 38 8.08 29.74 -56.82
C SER A 38 9.41 30.31 -57.33
N THR A 39 9.67 30.09 -58.61
CA THR A 39 10.68 30.86 -59.37
C THR A 39 10.19 32.29 -59.52
N THR A 40 10.42 33.09 -58.48
CA THR A 40 10.44 34.56 -58.58
C THR A 40 11.91 34.95 -58.74
N PRO A 41 12.32 35.63 -59.82
CA PRO A 41 13.68 36.12 -59.96
C PRO A 41 13.94 37.14 -58.85
N ASP A 42 14.68 36.70 -57.83
CA ASP A 42 15.06 37.51 -56.68
C ASP A 42 15.95 38.65 -57.18
N ALA A 43 15.37 39.83 -57.27
CA ALA A 43 16.04 41.05 -57.65
C ALA A 43 17.17 41.31 -56.65
N ALA A 44 18.41 41.18 -57.12
CA ALA A 44 19.61 41.77 -56.52
C ALA A 44 19.73 41.58 -54.99
N ARG A 45 20.00 40.35 -54.53
CA ARG A 45 20.63 40.16 -53.21
C ARG A 45 22.02 40.78 -53.25
N THR A 46 22.14 42.02 -52.79
CA THR A 46 23.42 42.59 -52.38
C THR A 46 24.13 41.58 -51.48
N PRO A 47 25.40 41.23 -51.76
CA PRO A 47 26.14 40.29 -50.93
C PRO A 47 26.16 40.81 -49.49
N PRO A 48 25.88 39.96 -48.48
CA PRO A 48 25.93 40.39 -47.09
C PRO A 48 27.33 40.92 -46.82
N VAL A 49 27.40 42.21 -46.47
CA VAL A 49 28.64 42.88 -46.07
C VAL A 49 29.23 42.06 -44.94
N ALA A 50 30.48 41.60 -45.10
CA ALA A 50 31.14 40.74 -44.12
C ALA A 50 31.18 41.46 -42.76
N PRO A 51 30.66 40.85 -41.67
CA PRO A 51 30.62 41.47 -40.35
C PRO A 51 32.03 41.89 -39.94
N GLY A 52 32.17 43.16 -39.53
CA GLY A 52 33.45 43.67 -39.07
C GLY A 52 33.98 42.90 -37.85
N LEU A 53 35.29 42.87 -37.63
CA LEU A 53 35.90 42.17 -36.49
C LEU A 53 35.27 42.54 -35.14
N ARG A 54 34.85 43.80 -34.96
CA ARG A 54 34.15 44.26 -33.75
C ARG A 54 32.76 43.63 -33.58
N GLU A 55 32.07 43.38 -34.68
CA GLU A 55 30.74 42.77 -34.72
C GLU A 55 30.82 41.26 -34.45
N GLN A 56 31.85 40.59 -34.96
CA GLN A 56 32.14 39.19 -34.62
C GLN A 56 32.49 39.02 -33.14
N LEU A 57 33.30 39.93 -32.58
CA LEU A 57 33.63 39.93 -31.16
C LEU A 57 32.38 40.13 -30.28
N GLY A 58 31.46 41.01 -30.72
CA GLY A 58 30.16 41.20 -30.08
C GLY A 58 29.30 39.95 -30.10
N ASN A 59 29.23 39.27 -31.26
CA ASN A 59 28.46 38.03 -31.41
C ASN A 59 29.01 36.91 -30.52
N THR A 60 30.33 36.72 -30.45
CA THR A 60 30.97 35.73 -29.57
C THR A 60 30.72 36.04 -28.10
N LYS A 61 30.82 37.32 -27.70
CA LYS A 61 30.51 37.73 -26.32
C LYS A 61 29.05 37.45 -25.97
N SER A 62 28.12 37.72 -26.89
CA SER A 62 26.69 37.47 -26.68
C SER A 62 26.36 35.97 -26.56
N ALA A 63 27.03 35.13 -27.37
CA ALA A 63 26.89 33.68 -27.28
C ALA A 63 27.44 33.16 -25.94
N ALA A 64 28.59 33.67 -25.50
CA ALA A 64 29.17 33.33 -24.21
C ALA A 64 28.26 33.73 -23.04
N SER A 65 27.68 34.94 -23.06
CA SER A 65 26.74 35.38 -22.01
C SER A 65 25.46 34.55 -22.00
N ARG A 66 24.95 34.12 -23.16
CA ARG A 66 23.78 33.25 -23.24
C ARG A 66 24.05 31.85 -22.70
N LEU A 67 25.24 31.30 -22.97
CA LEU A 67 25.65 30.00 -22.43
C LEU A 67 25.75 30.05 -20.90
N VAL A 68 26.44 31.07 -20.37
CA VAL A 68 26.54 31.26 -18.91
C VAL A 68 25.15 31.46 -18.30
N GLY A 69 24.29 32.28 -18.91
CA GLY A 69 22.91 32.46 -18.48
C GLY A 69 22.15 31.14 -18.39
N SER A 70 22.25 30.28 -19.41
CA SER A 70 21.58 28.98 -19.42
C SER A 70 22.05 28.03 -18.31
N HIS A 71 23.34 28.05 -17.95
CA HIS A 71 23.87 27.27 -16.83
C HIS A 71 23.40 27.80 -15.47
N VAL A 72 23.33 29.14 -15.33
CA VAL A 72 22.82 29.77 -14.11
C VAL A 72 21.32 29.51 -13.93
N ASP A 73 20.54 29.60 -15.00
CA ASP A 73 19.10 29.33 -14.96
C ASP A 73 18.82 27.85 -14.66
N LEU A 74 19.56 26.92 -15.26
CA LEU A 74 19.48 25.50 -14.95
C LEU A 74 19.84 25.25 -13.47
N ALA A 75 20.98 25.76 -13.00
CA ALA A 75 21.40 25.61 -11.62
C ALA A 75 20.34 26.16 -10.65
N LYS A 76 19.76 27.33 -10.94
CA LYS A 76 18.71 27.93 -10.11
C LYS A 76 17.44 27.07 -10.07
N SER A 77 17.09 26.44 -11.18
CA SER A 77 15.95 25.50 -11.25
C SER A 77 16.20 24.23 -10.43
N GLU A 78 17.37 23.63 -10.55
CA GLU A 78 17.78 22.44 -9.79
C GLU A 78 17.89 22.74 -8.29
N PHE A 79 18.49 23.89 -7.92
CA PHE A 79 18.56 24.32 -6.53
C PHE A 79 17.17 24.56 -5.92
N GLY A 80 16.21 25.06 -6.71
CA GLY A 80 14.83 25.23 -6.28
C GLY A 80 14.17 23.90 -5.93
N GLU A 81 14.32 22.91 -6.81
CA GLU A 81 13.78 21.56 -6.62
C GLU A 81 14.42 20.86 -5.40
N ILE A 82 15.76 20.93 -5.28
CA ILE A 82 16.49 20.39 -4.13
C ILE A 82 16.02 21.04 -2.83
N LEU A 83 15.85 22.37 -2.82
CA LEU A 83 15.42 23.08 -1.62
C LEU A 83 13.99 22.70 -1.21
N GLU A 84 13.09 22.48 -2.17
CA GLU A 84 11.73 22.02 -1.89
C GLU A 84 11.72 20.61 -1.31
N GLU A 85 12.47 19.67 -1.88
CA GLU A 85 12.56 18.31 -1.35
C GLU A 85 13.22 18.29 0.03
N VAL A 86 14.29 19.08 0.26
CA VAL A 86 14.91 19.23 1.58
C VAL A 86 13.92 19.77 2.61
N LYS A 87 13.11 20.78 2.26
CA LYS A 87 12.05 21.29 3.16
C LYS A 87 11.03 20.21 3.49
N ARG A 88 10.63 19.41 2.51
CA ARG A 88 9.68 18.32 2.72
C ARG A 88 10.25 17.24 3.65
N VAL A 89 11.49 16.81 3.40
CA VAL A 89 12.18 15.83 4.23
C VAL A 89 12.37 16.37 5.64
N ALA A 90 12.78 17.63 5.80
CA ALA A 90 12.92 18.28 7.10
C ALA A 90 11.59 18.36 7.86
N LEU A 91 10.49 18.68 7.18
CA LEU A 91 9.14 18.68 7.77
C LEU A 91 8.76 17.28 8.27
N LEU A 92 8.92 16.25 7.44
CA LEU A 92 8.58 14.87 7.81
C LEU A 92 9.47 14.35 8.94
N ALA A 93 10.77 14.64 8.91
CA ALA A 93 11.69 14.32 9.98
C ALA A 93 11.30 15.03 11.28
N GLY A 94 10.89 16.30 11.22
CA GLY A 94 10.38 17.05 12.35
C GLY A 94 9.12 16.41 12.96
N ILE A 95 8.17 15.98 12.12
CA ILE A 95 6.97 15.25 12.56
C ILE A 95 7.36 13.94 13.25
N ALA A 96 8.28 13.17 12.67
CA ALA A 96 8.73 11.90 13.24
C ALA A 96 9.40 12.11 14.61
N ILE A 97 10.33 13.05 14.72
CA ILE A 97 11.02 13.38 15.96
C ILE A 97 10.03 13.89 17.01
N GLY A 98 9.11 14.79 16.63
CA GLY A 98 8.08 15.30 17.52
C GLY A 98 7.17 14.19 18.06
N ALA A 99 6.72 13.27 17.20
CA ALA A 99 5.93 12.12 17.60
C ALA A 99 6.70 11.21 18.56
N LEU A 100 7.97 10.91 18.29
CA LEU A 100 8.82 10.11 19.17
C LEU A 100 9.09 10.79 20.53
N MET A 101 9.21 12.11 20.54
CA MET A 101 9.35 12.87 21.79
C MET A 101 8.08 12.75 22.65
N VAL A 102 6.90 12.87 22.03
CA VAL A 102 5.61 12.65 22.73
C VAL A 102 5.48 11.21 23.20
N VAL A 103 5.91 10.22 22.40
CA VAL A 103 5.98 8.81 22.84
C VAL A 103 6.87 8.66 24.06
N GLY A 104 8.07 9.24 24.06
CA GLY A 104 8.96 9.23 25.21
C GLY A 104 8.29 9.80 26.46
N LEU A 105 7.59 10.94 26.33
CA LEU A 105 6.85 11.55 27.43
C LEU A 105 5.67 10.67 27.91
N MET A 106 4.90 10.09 26.97
CA MET A 106 3.83 9.14 27.28
C MET A 106 4.36 7.88 27.96
N LEU A 107 5.53 7.37 27.59
CA LEU A 107 6.12 6.20 28.22
C LEU A 107 6.61 6.51 29.64
N VAL A 108 7.15 7.70 29.89
CA VAL A 108 7.57 8.11 31.23
C VAL A 108 6.36 8.33 32.15
N ILE A 109 5.44 9.21 31.75
CA ILE A 109 4.26 9.56 32.55
C ILE A 109 3.29 8.38 32.56
N GLY A 110 2.92 7.93 31.38
CA GLY A 110 1.97 6.84 31.18
C GLY A 110 2.52 5.49 31.60
N GLY A 111 3.83 5.25 31.60
CA GLY A 111 4.40 4.03 32.18
C GLY A 111 4.26 3.99 33.70
N SER A 112 4.48 5.12 34.39
CA SER A 112 4.23 5.22 35.83
C SER A 112 2.74 5.06 36.18
N LEU A 113 1.85 5.65 35.37
CA LEU A 113 0.41 5.47 35.48
C LEU A 113 0.00 4.04 35.14
N PHE A 114 0.57 3.45 34.08
CA PHE A 114 0.27 2.09 33.63
C PHE A 114 0.69 1.06 34.68
N VAL A 115 1.82 1.21 35.36
CA VAL A 115 2.19 0.31 36.46
C VAL A 115 1.24 0.48 37.65
N GLY A 116 0.82 1.71 37.94
CA GLY A 116 -0.22 1.98 38.92
C GLY A 116 -1.58 1.39 38.52
N GLU A 117 -1.92 1.42 37.22
CA GLU A 117 -3.26 1.21 36.67
C GLU A 117 -3.43 -0.08 35.87
N THR A 118 -2.37 -0.90 35.74
CA THR A 118 -2.48 -2.34 35.46
C THR A 118 -3.36 -3.04 36.51
N LEU A 119 -3.62 -2.37 37.65
CA LEU A 119 -4.65 -2.69 38.62
C LEU A 119 -6.00 -1.92 38.48
N PHE A 120 -6.08 -0.76 37.81
CA PHE A 120 -7.21 0.20 37.97
C PHE A 120 -7.98 0.66 36.71
N GLY A 121 -7.64 0.25 35.47
CA GLY A 121 -8.63 0.31 34.37
C GLY A 121 -8.23 1.01 33.05
N SER A 122 -9.14 1.82 32.50
CA SER A 122 -9.16 2.19 31.07
C SER A 122 -8.14 3.24 30.63
N LEU A 123 -7.50 3.96 31.55
CA LEU A 123 -6.54 5.03 31.23
C LEU A 123 -5.21 4.48 30.72
N GLY A 124 -4.69 3.40 31.34
CA GLY A 124 -3.47 2.73 30.90
C GLY A 124 -3.58 2.14 29.49
N TRP A 125 -4.74 1.61 29.12
CA TRP A 125 -5.00 1.17 27.75
C TRP A 125 -5.00 2.34 26.76
N GLY A 126 -5.55 3.50 27.14
CA GLY A 126 -5.49 4.70 26.32
C GLY A 126 -4.06 5.14 26.02
N VAL A 127 -3.17 5.10 27.02
CA VAL A 127 -1.72 5.38 26.86
C VAL A 127 -1.08 4.41 25.87
N LEU A 128 -1.36 3.10 26.01
CA LEU A 128 -0.78 2.08 25.14
C LEU A 128 -1.19 2.28 23.68
N HIS A 129 -2.49 2.49 23.42
CA HIS A 129 -3.01 2.72 22.07
C HIS A 129 -2.52 4.06 21.50
N GLY A 130 -2.48 5.12 22.31
CA GLY A 130 -1.91 6.41 21.91
C GLY A 130 -0.44 6.29 21.51
N THR A 131 0.33 5.50 22.27
CA THR A 131 1.74 5.21 21.97
C THR A 131 1.88 4.46 20.66
N LEU A 132 1.07 3.40 20.44
CA LEU A 132 1.05 2.65 19.18
C LEU A 132 0.75 3.55 17.97
N ILE A 133 -0.26 4.41 18.06
CA ILE A 133 -0.62 5.35 16.99
C ILE A 133 0.54 6.32 16.70
N LEU A 134 1.13 6.92 17.73
CA LEU A 134 2.23 7.87 17.56
C LEU A 134 3.48 7.21 16.97
N VAL A 135 3.79 5.98 17.38
CA VAL A 135 4.88 5.20 16.77
C VAL A 135 4.57 4.92 15.30
N GLY A 136 3.33 4.52 14.97
CA GLY A 136 2.90 4.32 13.59
C GLY A 136 3.06 5.58 12.73
N ILE A 137 2.67 6.74 13.25
CA ILE A 137 2.86 8.05 12.60
C ILE A 137 4.35 8.36 12.41
N ALA A 138 5.19 8.12 13.42
CA ALA A 138 6.62 8.36 13.34
C ALA A 138 7.28 7.48 12.27
N VAL A 139 6.95 6.18 12.24
CA VAL A 139 7.44 5.23 11.23
C VAL A 139 6.95 5.63 9.84
N ALA A 140 5.67 5.98 9.69
CA ALA A 140 5.10 6.48 8.44
C ALA A 140 5.82 7.73 7.91
N ALA A 141 6.05 8.70 8.78
CA ALA A 141 6.75 9.94 8.43
C ALA A 141 8.20 9.66 8.02
N LEU A 142 8.90 8.77 8.74
CA LEU A 142 10.26 8.36 8.42
C LEU A 142 10.33 7.62 7.09
N LEU A 143 9.49 6.61 6.86
CA LEU A 143 9.43 5.88 5.60
C LEU A 143 9.09 6.80 4.43
N ARG A 144 8.22 7.81 4.66
CA ARG A 144 7.90 8.81 3.65
C ARG A 144 9.06 9.76 3.37
N ALA A 145 9.84 10.13 4.39
CA ALA A 145 11.05 10.94 4.27
C ALA A 145 12.15 10.18 3.51
N LEU A 146 12.24 8.87 3.69
CA LEU A 146 13.11 7.96 2.93
C LEU A 146 12.57 7.63 1.53
N GLN A 147 11.50 8.30 1.09
CA GLN A 147 10.86 8.12 -0.22
C GLN A 147 10.44 6.66 -0.53
N VAL A 148 10.12 5.87 0.51
CA VAL A 148 9.61 4.51 0.32
C VAL A 148 8.23 4.57 -0.35
N GLY A 149 8.11 3.92 -1.51
CA GLY A 149 6.86 3.86 -2.26
C GLY A 149 5.75 3.13 -1.49
N GLY A 150 4.50 3.52 -1.71
CA GLY A 150 3.33 2.79 -1.19
C GLY A 150 2.95 3.06 0.27
N VAL A 151 3.75 3.81 1.05
CA VAL A 151 3.47 4.12 2.47
C VAL A 151 2.07 4.72 2.68
N ARG A 152 1.67 5.69 1.84
CA ARG A 152 0.33 6.30 1.92
C ARG A 152 -0.78 5.26 1.72
N ARG A 153 -0.60 4.35 0.75
CA ARG A 153 -1.60 3.32 0.46
C ARG A 153 -1.67 2.31 1.61
N ALA A 154 -0.52 1.87 2.12
CA ALA A 154 -0.45 0.97 3.26
C ALA A 154 -1.14 1.57 4.50
N LEU A 155 -0.90 2.86 4.81
CA LEU A 155 -1.55 3.55 5.92
C LEU A 155 -3.06 3.67 5.75
N LEU A 156 -3.53 4.01 4.54
CA LEU A 156 -4.96 4.09 4.27
C LEU A 156 -5.63 2.72 4.40
N ILE A 157 -4.96 1.66 3.92
CA ILE A 157 -5.46 0.29 4.07
C ILE A 157 -5.49 -0.09 5.55
N GLY A 158 -4.40 0.10 6.30
CA GLY A 158 -4.33 -0.17 7.73
C GLY A 158 -5.41 0.56 8.52
N LEU A 159 -5.54 1.88 8.30
CA LEU A 159 -6.56 2.71 8.94
C LEU A 159 -7.99 2.21 8.64
N VAL A 160 -8.30 1.91 7.38
CA VAL A 160 -9.63 1.41 7.00
C VAL A 160 -9.88 0.05 7.64
N VAL A 161 -8.90 -0.86 7.59
CA VAL A 161 -9.02 -2.19 8.21
C VAL A 161 -9.23 -2.05 9.72
N GLY A 162 -8.44 -1.22 10.40
CA GLY A 162 -8.57 -0.97 11.84
C GLY A 162 -9.92 -0.38 12.23
N ILE A 163 -10.42 0.60 11.47
CA ILE A 163 -11.77 1.17 11.69
C ILE A 163 -12.83 0.08 11.50
N VAL A 164 -12.77 -0.70 10.41
CA VAL A 164 -13.73 -1.76 10.13
C VAL A 164 -13.71 -2.80 11.25
N VAL A 165 -12.53 -3.30 11.64
CA VAL A 165 -12.38 -4.27 12.73
C VAL A 165 -12.91 -3.69 14.03
N GLY A 166 -12.55 -2.44 14.35
CA GLY A 166 -12.98 -1.79 15.58
C GLY A 166 -14.49 -1.58 15.66
N VAL A 167 -15.14 -1.21 14.56
CA VAL A 167 -16.60 -1.07 14.47
C VAL A 167 -17.29 -2.43 14.54
N VAL A 168 -16.83 -3.42 13.77
CA VAL A 168 -17.43 -4.77 13.72
C VAL A 168 -17.38 -5.42 15.10
N LEU A 169 -16.24 -5.36 15.77
CA LEU A 169 -16.09 -5.92 17.11
C LEU A 169 -16.76 -5.04 18.18
N GLY A 170 -16.66 -3.71 18.07
CA GLY A 170 -17.16 -2.79 19.09
C GLY A 170 -18.68 -2.62 19.12
N LEU A 171 -19.35 -2.81 17.99
CA LEU A 171 -20.82 -2.86 17.90
C LEU A 171 -21.37 -4.29 18.05
N ASP A 172 -20.51 -5.25 18.37
CA ASP A 172 -20.87 -6.63 18.61
C ASP A 172 -21.53 -7.34 17.42
N LEU A 173 -21.20 -6.92 16.18
CA LEU A 173 -21.79 -7.48 14.96
C LEU A 173 -21.48 -8.97 14.83
N THR A 174 -20.30 -9.38 15.26
CA THR A 174 -19.85 -10.77 15.11
C THR A 174 -20.59 -11.69 16.08
N ASN A 175 -20.78 -11.30 17.34
CA ASN A 175 -21.60 -12.05 18.28
C ASN A 175 -23.05 -12.17 17.79
N ARG A 176 -23.62 -11.06 17.29
CA ARG A 176 -24.99 -11.06 16.71
C ARG A 176 -25.10 -12.01 15.53
N LEU A 177 -24.09 -12.03 14.66
CA LEU A 177 -24.01 -12.95 13.54
C LEU A 177 -24.02 -14.41 14.03
N TRP A 178 -23.13 -14.76 14.97
CA TRP A 178 -23.07 -16.11 15.53
C TRP A 178 -24.35 -16.52 16.26
N THR A 179 -25.01 -15.57 16.94
CA THR A 179 -26.29 -15.78 17.61
C THR A 179 -27.40 -16.05 16.59
N ALA A 180 -27.45 -15.29 15.49
CA ALA A 180 -28.40 -15.50 14.41
C ALA A 180 -28.19 -16.87 13.74
N LEU A 181 -26.94 -17.23 13.40
CA LEU A 181 -26.63 -18.55 12.85
C LEU A 181 -26.95 -19.68 13.83
N GLY A 182 -26.64 -19.50 15.12
CA GLY A 182 -26.95 -20.50 16.15
C GLY A 182 -28.45 -20.70 16.36
N ASN A 183 -29.25 -19.65 16.28
CA ASN A 183 -30.71 -19.78 16.33
C ASN A 183 -31.29 -20.49 15.09
N ALA A 184 -30.68 -20.30 13.91
CA ALA A 184 -31.11 -20.95 12.69
C ALA A 184 -30.67 -22.41 12.57
N ALA A 185 -29.45 -22.73 13.01
CA ALA A 185 -28.79 -24.02 12.72
C ALA A 185 -28.59 -24.93 13.93
N ALA A 186 -28.62 -24.39 15.16
CA ALA A 186 -28.27 -25.13 16.39
C ALA A 186 -29.43 -25.15 17.41
N GLY A 187 -30.66 -25.37 16.93
CA GLY A 187 -31.88 -25.45 17.75
C GLY A 187 -31.80 -26.39 18.98
N PRO A 188 -31.11 -27.55 18.91
CA PRO A 188 -30.95 -28.44 20.07
C PRO A 188 -29.92 -27.97 21.12
N VAL A 189 -29.05 -27.01 20.80
CA VAL A 189 -28.02 -26.50 21.72
C VAL A 189 -28.63 -25.45 22.65
N ALA A 190 -28.15 -25.36 23.90
CA ALA A 190 -28.64 -24.35 24.85
C ALA A 190 -28.36 -22.93 24.33
N PRO A 191 -29.34 -21.99 24.38
CA PRO A 191 -29.23 -20.65 23.78
C PRO A 191 -27.96 -19.89 24.16
N ASP A 192 -27.53 -20.02 25.42
CA ASP A 192 -26.41 -19.26 25.99
C ASP A 192 -25.05 -19.63 25.40
N ILE A 193 -24.89 -20.86 24.87
CA ILE A 193 -23.63 -21.33 24.28
C ILE A 193 -23.67 -21.46 22.76
N ARG A 194 -24.85 -21.27 22.14
CA ARG A 194 -25.03 -21.34 20.68
C ARG A 194 -24.02 -20.50 19.89
N PRO A 195 -23.83 -19.19 20.18
CA PRO A 195 -22.89 -18.39 19.40
C PRO A 195 -21.45 -18.90 19.54
N LEU A 196 -21.05 -19.38 20.72
CA LEU A 196 -19.72 -19.95 20.94
C LEU A 196 -19.50 -21.23 20.13
N VAL A 197 -20.45 -22.17 20.19
CA VAL A 197 -20.35 -23.45 19.47
C VAL A 197 -20.34 -23.24 17.96
N VAL A 198 -21.20 -22.35 17.45
CA VAL A 198 -21.28 -22.08 16.01
C VAL A 198 -20.07 -21.28 15.53
N GLY A 199 -19.68 -20.23 16.24
CA GLY A 199 -18.49 -19.44 15.89
C GLY A 199 -17.23 -20.29 15.90
N ALA A 200 -17.02 -21.07 16.96
CA ALA A 200 -15.90 -22.01 17.06
C ALA A 200 -15.94 -23.06 15.95
N GLY A 201 -17.10 -23.70 15.72
CA GLY A 201 -17.23 -24.77 14.73
C GLY A 201 -16.99 -24.28 13.29
N VAL A 202 -17.60 -23.15 12.91
CA VAL A 202 -17.47 -22.57 11.56
C VAL A 202 -16.03 -22.12 11.31
N LEU A 203 -15.43 -21.36 12.23
CA LEU A 203 -14.06 -20.89 12.03
C LEU A 203 -13.04 -22.02 12.18
N ALA A 204 -13.29 -23.04 13.00
CA ALA A 204 -12.45 -24.24 13.05
C ALA A 204 -12.44 -24.94 11.68
N LEU A 205 -13.60 -25.15 11.07
CA LEU A 205 -13.68 -25.79 9.76
C LEU A 205 -12.96 -24.98 8.69
N LEU A 206 -13.22 -23.67 8.63
CA LEU A 206 -12.56 -22.76 7.68
C LEU A 206 -11.04 -22.72 7.90
N GLY A 207 -10.60 -22.59 9.15
CA GLY A 207 -9.20 -22.61 9.52
C GLY A 207 -8.52 -23.92 9.14
N ALA A 208 -9.18 -25.06 9.34
CA ALA A 208 -8.67 -26.37 8.97
C ALA A 208 -8.49 -26.51 7.45
N ILE A 209 -9.45 -26.04 6.66
CA ILE A 209 -9.36 -26.04 5.18
C ILE A 209 -8.19 -25.16 4.73
N VAL A 210 -8.11 -23.92 5.23
CA VAL A 210 -7.03 -22.99 4.87
C VAL A 210 -5.67 -23.56 5.26
N GLY A 211 -5.55 -24.05 6.50
CA GLY A 211 -4.32 -24.64 7.00
C GLY A 211 -3.89 -25.88 6.21
N ALA A 212 -4.82 -26.76 5.83
CA ALA A 212 -4.53 -27.91 4.99
C ALA A 212 -4.03 -27.54 3.60
N VAL A 213 -4.66 -26.54 2.96
CA VAL A 213 -4.26 -26.04 1.65
C VAL A 213 -2.87 -25.40 1.72
N LEU A 214 -2.61 -24.56 2.73
CA LEU A 214 -1.31 -23.91 2.90
C LEU A 214 -0.20 -24.91 3.22
N GLY A 215 -0.46 -25.86 4.12
CA GLY A 215 0.48 -26.93 4.47
C GLY A 215 0.76 -27.88 3.30
N GLY A 216 -0.28 -28.24 2.53
CA GLY A 216 -0.13 -29.09 1.35
C GLY A 216 0.69 -28.45 0.24
N ARG A 217 0.61 -27.13 0.08
CA ARG A 217 1.42 -26.37 -0.89
C ARG A 217 2.90 -26.28 -0.49
N SER A 218 3.22 -26.37 0.79
CA SER A 218 4.59 -26.16 1.31
C SER A 218 5.35 -27.44 1.64
N GLY A 219 4.69 -28.57 1.91
CA GLY A 219 5.38 -29.76 2.41
C GLY A 219 4.70 -31.12 2.21
N GLY A 220 3.76 -31.25 1.27
CA GLY A 220 3.11 -32.53 0.96
C GLY A 220 2.02 -32.95 1.98
N SER A 221 1.67 -34.24 2.01
CA SER A 221 0.51 -34.75 2.77
C SER A 221 0.64 -34.59 4.29
N LEU A 222 1.82 -34.82 4.86
CA LEU A 222 2.07 -34.63 6.29
C LEU A 222 1.88 -33.15 6.69
N ALA A 223 2.44 -32.23 5.91
CA ALA A 223 2.29 -30.80 6.15
C ALA A 223 0.84 -30.33 5.98
N ALA A 224 0.07 -30.93 5.07
CA ALA A 224 -1.37 -30.69 4.95
C ALA A 224 -2.14 -31.13 6.20
N VAL A 225 -1.82 -32.30 6.78
CA VAL A 225 -2.48 -32.78 8.01
C VAL A 225 -2.12 -31.89 9.20
N VAL A 226 -0.85 -31.52 9.36
CA VAL A 226 -0.42 -30.58 10.41
C VAL A 226 -1.11 -29.23 10.24
N GLY A 227 -1.14 -28.72 9.01
CA GLY A 227 -1.82 -27.49 8.67
C GLY A 227 -3.32 -27.55 8.98
N PHE A 228 -3.99 -28.68 8.69
CA PHE A 228 -5.39 -28.89 9.03
C PHE A 228 -5.63 -28.77 10.53
N VAL A 229 -4.85 -29.50 11.34
CA VAL A 229 -5.05 -29.52 12.80
C VAL A 229 -4.74 -28.15 13.42
N VAL A 230 -3.62 -27.54 13.05
CA VAL A 230 -3.24 -26.21 13.55
C VAL A 230 -4.26 -25.16 13.10
N GLY A 231 -4.68 -25.21 11.84
CA GLY A 231 -5.70 -24.34 11.28
C GLY A 231 -7.04 -24.49 11.99
N ALA A 232 -7.45 -25.72 12.31
CA ALA A 232 -8.68 -26.00 13.06
C ALA A 232 -8.65 -25.40 14.46
N LEU A 233 -7.54 -25.57 15.17
CA LEU A 233 -7.37 -25.05 16.54
C LEU A 233 -7.36 -23.52 16.57
N LEU A 234 -6.61 -22.89 15.66
CA LEU A 234 -6.57 -21.44 15.54
C LEU A 234 -7.93 -20.88 15.14
N GLY A 235 -8.59 -21.52 14.16
CA GLY A 235 -9.93 -21.18 13.74
C GLY A 235 -10.95 -21.26 14.87
N ALA A 236 -10.94 -22.36 15.65
CA ALA A 236 -11.80 -22.53 16.80
C ALA A 236 -11.59 -21.42 17.84
N LEU A 237 -10.34 -21.09 18.14
CA LEU A 237 -9.99 -20.07 19.13
C LEU A 237 -10.45 -18.67 18.69
N VAL A 238 -10.24 -18.31 17.42
CA VAL A 238 -10.78 -17.07 16.85
C VAL A 238 -12.30 -17.08 16.88
N GLY A 239 -12.93 -18.21 16.59
CA GLY A 239 -14.38 -18.39 16.62
C GLY A 239 -14.96 -18.14 18.00
N LEU A 240 -14.31 -18.69 19.04
CA LEU A 240 -14.67 -18.45 20.42
C LEU A 240 -14.53 -16.97 20.81
N VAL A 241 -13.38 -16.35 20.50
CA VAL A 241 -13.12 -14.94 20.85
C VAL A 241 -14.12 -14.01 20.16
N THR A 242 -14.44 -14.25 18.89
CA THR A 242 -15.37 -13.41 18.12
C THR A 242 -16.84 -13.68 18.44
N ALA A 243 -17.14 -14.79 19.10
CA ALA A 243 -18.47 -15.11 19.62
C ALA A 243 -18.71 -14.55 21.02
N ILE A 244 -17.70 -14.02 21.70
CA ILE A 244 -17.89 -13.29 22.96
C ILE A 244 -18.36 -11.86 22.64
N ALA A 245 -19.33 -11.38 23.41
CA ALA A 245 -19.81 -10.01 23.27
C ALA A 245 -18.73 -9.02 23.71
N LEU A 246 -18.08 -8.36 22.75
CA LEU A 246 -17.02 -7.39 23.03
C LEU A 246 -17.65 -6.00 23.19
N GLY A 247 -17.37 -5.34 24.31
CA GLY A 247 -17.81 -3.97 24.52
C GLY A 247 -17.16 -3.00 23.52
N PRO A 248 -17.77 -1.83 23.22
CA PRO A 248 -17.25 -0.84 22.27
C PRO A 248 -15.81 -0.40 22.54
N ARG A 249 -15.41 -0.36 23.82
CA ARG A 249 -14.06 -0.01 24.26
C ARG A 249 -13.02 -1.05 23.82
N VAL A 250 -13.35 -2.34 23.90
CA VAL A 250 -12.46 -3.43 23.52
C VAL A 250 -12.38 -3.55 22.00
N GLY A 251 -13.51 -3.38 21.30
CA GLY A 251 -13.53 -3.31 19.85
C GLY A 251 -12.63 -2.19 19.32
N ALA A 252 -12.78 -0.96 19.84
CA ALA A 252 -11.93 0.16 19.44
C ALA A 252 -10.44 -0.09 19.71
N ALA A 253 -10.11 -0.69 20.85
CA ALA A 253 -8.74 -1.08 21.19
C ALA A 253 -8.14 -2.04 20.14
N VAL A 254 -8.85 -3.13 19.82
CA VAL A 254 -8.42 -4.10 18.80
C VAL A 254 -8.34 -3.47 17.41
N GLY A 255 -9.24 -2.55 17.08
CA GLY A 255 -9.17 -1.79 15.82
C GLY A 255 -7.87 -0.98 15.69
N VAL A 256 -7.44 -0.33 16.77
CA VAL A 256 -6.19 0.45 16.79
C VAL A 256 -4.95 -0.43 16.72
N THR A 257 -4.95 -1.62 17.34
CA THR A 257 -3.78 -2.51 17.27
C THR A 257 -3.60 -3.17 15.90
N VAL A 258 -4.68 -3.31 15.13
CA VAL A 258 -4.66 -3.86 13.77
C VAL A 258 -4.30 -2.80 12.71
N ALA A 259 -4.57 -1.52 12.98
CA ALA A 259 -4.34 -0.40 12.07
C ALA A 259 -2.85 -0.09 11.84
#